data_AF-A0A2D7L9K2-F1
#
_entry.id   AF-A0A2D7L9K2-F1
#
_cell.length_a   1.000
_cell.length_b   1.000
_cell.length_c   1.000
_cell.angle_alpha   90.00
_cell.angle_beta   90.00
_cell.angle_gamma   90.00
#
_symmetry.space_group_name_H-M   'P 1'
#
loop_
_entity.id
_entity.type
_entity.pdbx_description
1 polymer ?
#
loop_
_entity_poly.entity_id
_entity_poly.type
_entity_poly.pdbx_seq_one_letter_code
_entity_poly.pdbx_strand_id
1 'polypeptide(L)'
;MEIGLFIVIGLALGYMVKLAVNWLAIDGYVMNKGNFFLEVFGAGMVTWSAVNLEMPEAIIFSIIAMSLAGISIIDLHTFQIPLVFIIVGLTASIAGILFKVIFLSSALWGIFVGAFIPLVIMLLLWSITKRQGMGYGDIQMGIVLGAWLGPMRMALTLFGASLLSLLVWIGVSLVRGFDKDRAIPLGPFLSVAGMGSYIGSFYYPKFFHLLMLH
;
A
#
# COMPACT_ATOMS: atom_id res chain seq x y z
N MET A 1 -10.29 -16.84 23.58
CA MET A 1 -8.96 -16.47 24.13
C MET A 1 -8.01 -16.00 23.00
N GLU A 2 -8.15 -16.48 21.77
CA GLU A 2 -7.23 -16.16 20.66
C GLU A 2 -7.42 -14.77 20.03
N ILE A 3 -8.65 -14.28 19.88
CA ILE A 3 -8.91 -12.96 19.28
C ILE A 3 -8.28 -11.83 20.10
N GLY A 4 -8.34 -11.91 21.43
CA GLY A 4 -7.72 -10.93 22.32
C GLY A 4 -6.21 -10.84 22.13
N LEU A 5 -5.55 -11.97 21.84
CA LEU A 5 -4.12 -11.99 21.54
C LEU A 5 -3.81 -11.27 20.21
N PHE A 6 -4.59 -11.50 19.16
CA PHE A 6 -4.40 -10.83 17.86
C PHE A 6 -4.62 -9.32 17.94
N ILE A 7 -5.58 -8.87 18.74
CA ILE A 7 -5.78 -7.45 19.01
C ILE A 7 -4.54 -6.85 19.67
N VAL A 8 -3.99 -7.50 20.71
CA VAL A 8 -2.78 -7.03 21.39
C VAL A 8 -1.58 -6.99 20.45
N ILE A 9 -1.41 -8.01 19.61
CA ILE A 9 -0.34 -8.04 18.59
C ILE A 9 -0.53 -6.89 17.59
N GLY A 10 -1.76 -6.63 17.12
CA GLY A 10 -2.04 -5.54 16.20
C GLY A 10 -1.81 -4.16 16.81
N LEU A 11 -2.19 -3.95 18.07
CA LEU A 11 -1.86 -2.72 18.82
C LEU A 11 -0.34 -2.55 18.94
N ALA A 12 0.38 -3.61 19.29
CA ALA A 12 1.84 -3.58 19.43
C ALA A 12 2.54 -3.28 18.10
N LEU A 13 2.10 -3.89 16.99
CA LEU A 13 2.61 -3.60 15.65
C LEU A 13 2.30 -2.16 15.23
N GLY A 14 1.11 -1.65 15.51
CA GLY A 14 0.76 -0.25 15.27
C GLY A 14 1.63 0.73 16.05
N TYR A 15 1.92 0.41 17.31
CA TYR A 15 2.84 1.19 18.13
C TYR A 15 4.28 1.14 17.59
N MET A 16 4.75 -0.04 17.15
CA MET A 16 6.05 -0.20 16.50
C MET A 16 6.19 0.65 15.24
N VAL A 17 5.17 0.67 14.38
CA VAL A 17 5.18 1.53 13.17
C VAL A 17 5.21 2.99 13.57
N LYS A 18 4.43 3.41 14.57
CA LYS A 18 4.47 4.79 15.08
C LYS A 18 5.86 5.18 15.58
N LEU A 19 6.54 4.29 16.31
CA LEU A 19 7.92 4.52 16.74
C LEU A 19 8.87 4.64 15.55
N ALA A 20 8.72 3.78 14.53
CA ALA A 20 9.52 3.87 13.31
C ALA A 20 9.29 5.18 12.55
N VAL A 21 8.04 5.65 12.43
CA VAL A 21 7.69 6.96 11.85
C VAL A 21 8.39 8.09 12.62
N ASN A 22 8.29 8.08 13.95
CA ASN A 22 8.90 9.10 14.80
C ASN A 22 10.43 9.05 14.78
N TRP A 23 11.02 7.87 14.61
CA TRP A 23 12.47 7.70 14.49
C TRP A 23 13.00 8.21 13.14
N LEU A 24 12.24 8.00 12.06
CA LEU A 24 12.59 8.50 10.73
C LEU A 24 12.53 10.03 10.67
N ALA A 25 11.58 10.66 11.36
CA ALA A 25 11.42 12.11 11.48
C ALA A 25 11.61 12.87 10.14
N ILE A 26 11.08 12.31 9.05
CA ILE A 26 11.23 12.87 7.69
C ILE A 26 10.62 14.27 7.66
N ASP A 27 11.39 15.24 7.18
CA ASP A 27 11.04 16.68 7.20
C ASP A 27 10.56 17.20 8.57
N GLY A 28 11.06 16.59 9.66
CA GLY A 28 10.68 16.96 11.03
C GLY A 28 9.28 16.51 11.44
N TYR A 29 8.60 15.69 10.64
CA TYR A 29 7.30 15.14 10.99
C TYR A 29 7.41 14.12 12.13
N VAL A 30 6.70 14.39 13.23
CA VAL A 30 6.61 13.50 14.39
C VAL A 30 5.15 13.33 14.77
N MET A 31 4.69 12.08 14.88
CA MET A 31 3.36 11.79 15.38
C MET A 31 3.25 12.08 16.88
N ASN A 32 2.16 12.76 17.23
CA ASN A 32 1.78 12.97 18.62
C ASN A 32 1.59 11.61 19.33
N LYS A 33 2.09 11.52 20.57
CA LYS A 33 1.97 10.33 21.43
C LYS A 33 0.51 9.91 21.64
N GLY A 34 -0.42 10.87 21.66
CA GLY A 34 -1.87 10.59 21.80
C GLY A 34 -2.58 10.11 20.53
N ASN A 35 -1.89 10.01 19.38
CA ASN A 35 -2.52 9.54 18.15
C ASN A 35 -2.56 8.01 18.10
N PHE A 36 -3.70 7.41 18.42
CA PHE A 36 -3.90 5.95 18.41
C PHE A 36 -4.27 5.36 17.04
N PHE A 37 -4.25 6.15 15.96
CA PHE A 37 -4.72 5.71 14.64
C PHE A 37 -4.02 4.44 14.14
N LEU A 38 -2.68 4.41 14.15
CA LEU A 38 -1.92 3.23 13.69
C LEU A 38 -2.16 1.99 14.55
N GLU A 39 -2.40 2.18 15.85
CA GLU A 39 -2.66 1.09 16.79
C GLU A 39 -4.04 0.48 16.53
N VAL A 40 -5.07 1.31 16.41
CA VAL A 40 -6.43 0.86 16.10
C VAL A 40 -6.48 0.22 14.70
N PHE A 41 -5.80 0.83 13.73
CA PHE A 41 -5.70 0.27 12.38
C PHE A 41 -5.01 -1.10 12.38
N GLY A 42 -3.88 -1.21 13.08
CA GLY A 42 -3.15 -2.47 13.24
C GLY A 42 -3.97 -3.54 13.95
N ALA A 43 -4.66 -3.18 15.04
CA ALA A 43 -5.58 -4.08 15.71
C ALA A 43 -6.65 -4.63 14.76
N GLY A 44 -7.26 -3.77 13.94
CA GLY A 44 -8.26 -4.18 12.95
C GLY A 44 -7.69 -5.11 11.88
N MET A 45 -6.61 -4.70 11.21
CA MET A 45 -6.04 -5.45 10.08
C MET A 45 -5.43 -6.78 10.50
N VAL A 46 -4.70 -6.82 11.62
CA VAL A 46 -4.07 -8.04 12.14
C VAL A 46 -5.13 -9.03 12.62
N THR A 47 -6.15 -8.55 13.32
CA THR A 47 -7.25 -9.41 13.79
C THR A 47 -8.04 -9.95 12.59
N TRP A 48 -8.33 -9.12 11.60
CA TRP A 48 -9.01 -9.57 10.38
C TRP A 48 -8.18 -10.64 9.65
N SER A 49 -6.89 -10.42 9.46
CA SER A 49 -6.04 -11.39 8.75
C SER A 49 -5.87 -12.70 9.52
N ALA A 50 -5.73 -12.64 10.85
CA ALA A 50 -5.54 -13.83 11.68
C ALA A 50 -6.81 -14.70 11.76
N VAL A 51 -8.00 -14.11 11.60
CA VAL A 51 -9.27 -14.85 11.62
C VAL A 51 -9.62 -15.43 10.25
N ASN A 52 -9.21 -14.77 9.16
CA ASN A 52 -9.65 -15.14 7.79
C ASN A 52 -8.60 -15.89 6.97
N LEU A 53 -7.31 -15.72 7.25
CA LEU A 53 -6.22 -16.26 6.45
C LEU A 53 -5.44 -17.34 7.22
N GLU A 54 -4.72 -18.18 6.48
CA GLU A 54 -3.76 -19.10 7.08
C GLU A 54 -2.62 -18.33 7.76
N MET A 55 -1.97 -18.93 8.76
CA MET A 55 -1.00 -18.23 9.60
C MET A 55 0.16 -17.58 8.81
N PRO A 56 0.78 -18.21 7.79
CA PRO A 56 1.82 -17.57 6.99
C PRO A 56 1.28 -16.36 6.19
N GLU A 57 0.10 -16.49 5.60
CA GLU A 57 -0.57 -15.41 4.85
C GLU A 57 -0.94 -14.24 5.74
N ALA A 58 -1.49 -14.53 6.93
CA ALA A 58 -1.87 -13.53 7.91
C ALA A 58 -0.69 -12.68 8.37
N ILE A 59 0.47 -13.30 8.60
CA ILE A 59 1.70 -12.60 8.98
C ILE A 59 2.18 -11.68 7.85
N ILE A 60 2.23 -12.17 6.61
CA ILE A 60 2.67 -11.38 5.45
C ILE A 60 1.71 -10.21 5.21
N PHE A 61 0.41 -10.46 5.23
CA PHE A 61 -0.63 -9.43 5.10
C PHE A 61 -0.45 -8.36 6.18
N SER A 62 -0.30 -8.77 7.45
CA SER A 62 -0.14 -7.86 8.58
C SER A 62 1.08 -6.95 8.42
N ILE A 63 2.24 -7.50 8.06
CA ILE A 63 3.47 -6.72 7.88
C ILE A 63 3.33 -5.73 6.73
N ILE A 64 2.77 -6.16 5.60
CA ILE A 64 2.60 -5.28 4.43
C ILE A 64 1.56 -4.20 4.72
N ALA A 65 0.40 -4.53 5.28
CA ALA A 65 -0.65 -3.58 5.64
C ALA A 65 -0.12 -2.50 6.62
N MET A 66 0.66 -2.90 7.62
CA MET A 66 1.27 -1.97 8.57
C MET A 66 2.35 -1.09 7.94
N SER A 67 3.14 -1.64 7.01
CA SER A 67 4.13 -0.87 6.25
C SER A 67 3.46 0.17 5.36
N LEU A 68 2.38 -0.21 4.66
CA LEU A 68 1.57 0.68 3.83
C LEU A 68 0.90 1.79 4.66
N ALA A 69 0.40 1.46 5.86
CA ALA A 69 -0.16 2.45 6.77
C ALA A 69 0.90 3.48 7.24
N GLY A 70 2.12 3.01 7.55
CA GLY A 70 3.24 3.89 7.88
C GLY A 70 3.62 4.82 6.73
N ILE A 71 3.73 4.28 5.51
CA ILE A 71 4.00 5.05 4.29
C ILE A 71 2.90 6.09 4.06
N SER A 72 1.64 5.68 4.15
CA SER A 72 0.48 6.56 3.91
C SER A 72 0.52 7.80 4.79
N ILE A 73 0.83 7.64 6.08
CA ILE A 73 0.80 8.79 6.98
C ILE A 73 1.99 9.72 6.74
N ILE A 74 3.16 9.18 6.44
CA ILE A 74 4.31 10.02 6.10
C ILE A 74 4.04 10.75 4.77
N ASP A 75 3.59 10.04 3.74
CA ASP A 75 3.31 10.63 2.43
C ASP A 75 2.22 11.71 2.49
N LEU A 76 1.19 11.54 3.32
CA LEU A 76 0.16 12.57 3.56
C LEU A 76 0.72 13.90 4.07
N HIS A 77 1.85 13.89 4.79
CA HIS A 77 2.40 15.09 5.43
C HIS A 77 3.66 15.61 4.74
N THR A 78 4.50 14.71 4.21
CA THR A 78 5.83 15.07 3.67
C THR A 78 5.95 14.85 2.16
N PHE A 79 4.96 14.21 1.51
CA PHE A 79 5.04 13.80 0.09
C PHE A 79 6.24 12.91 -0.24
N GLN A 80 6.80 12.23 0.76
CA GLN A 80 7.94 11.35 0.62
C GLN A 80 7.61 9.94 1.09
N ILE A 81 8.08 8.95 0.33
CA ILE A 81 7.89 7.54 0.65
C ILE A 81 9.17 7.00 1.30
N PRO A 82 9.12 6.56 2.57
CA PRO A 82 10.30 6.09 3.28
C PRO A 82 10.75 4.72 2.79
N LEU A 83 12.00 4.65 2.37
CA LEU A 83 12.61 3.43 1.85
C LEU A 83 12.61 2.27 2.88
N VAL A 84 12.64 2.59 4.18
CA VAL A 84 12.57 1.57 5.25
C VAL A 84 11.30 0.73 5.17
N PHE A 85 10.13 1.35 4.97
CA PHE A 85 8.87 0.59 4.86
C PHE A 85 8.77 -0.18 3.54
N ILE A 86 9.38 0.33 2.47
CA ILE A 86 9.49 -0.39 1.20
C ILE A 86 10.32 -1.66 1.37
N ILE A 87 11.47 -1.58 2.05
CA ILE A 87 12.31 -2.76 2.34
C ILE A 87 11.54 -3.77 3.20
N VAL A 88 10.84 -3.32 4.24
CA VAL A 88 10.04 -4.20 5.11
C VAL A 88 8.93 -4.90 4.30
N GLY A 89 8.23 -4.18 3.44
CA GLY A 89 7.23 -4.78 2.56
C GLY A 89 7.82 -5.77 1.56
N LEU A 90 8.96 -5.45 0.94
CA LEU A 90 9.62 -6.32 -0.03
C LEU A 90 10.14 -7.61 0.63
N THR A 91 10.74 -7.50 1.81
CA THR A 91 11.20 -8.66 2.58
C THR A 91 10.03 -9.56 2.99
N ALA A 92 8.88 -9.00 3.35
CA ALA A 92 7.65 -9.76 3.58
C ALA A 92 7.15 -10.49 2.32
N SER A 93 7.17 -9.83 1.16
CA SER A 93 6.82 -10.47 -0.13
C SER A 93 7.79 -11.61 -0.49
N ILE A 94 9.09 -11.44 -0.26
CA ILE A 94 10.10 -12.49 -0.48
C ILE A 94 9.85 -13.67 0.48
N ALA A 95 9.56 -13.39 1.75
CA ALA A 95 9.18 -14.43 2.70
C ALA A 95 7.94 -15.20 2.22
N GLY A 96 6.94 -14.52 1.65
CA GLY A 96 5.78 -15.16 1.04
C GLY A 96 6.10 -16.09 -0.12
N ILE A 97 7.12 -15.78 -0.93
CA ILE A 97 7.61 -16.67 -1.98
C ILE A 97 8.29 -17.90 -1.36
N LEU A 98 9.11 -17.71 -0.31
CA LEU A 98 9.81 -18.81 0.38
C LEU A 98 8.84 -19.78 1.06
N PHE A 99 7.78 -19.26 1.70
CA PHE A 99 6.72 -20.06 2.32
C PHE A 99 5.73 -20.64 1.30
N LYS A 100 5.97 -20.49 -0.01
CA LYS A 100 5.10 -20.95 -1.11
C LYS A 100 3.66 -20.41 -1.06
N VAL A 101 3.47 -19.29 -0.37
CA VAL A 101 2.22 -18.52 -0.34
C VAL A 101 2.05 -17.76 -1.65
N ILE A 102 3.15 -17.24 -2.19
CA ILE A 102 3.18 -16.42 -3.40
C ILE A 102 3.96 -17.16 -4.49
N PHE A 103 3.36 -17.34 -5.66
CA PHE A 103 4.05 -17.88 -6.82
C PHE A 103 5.02 -16.85 -7.40
N LEU A 104 6.28 -17.23 -7.60
CA LEU A 104 7.32 -16.35 -8.14
C LEU A 104 6.91 -15.74 -9.49
N SER A 105 6.34 -16.53 -10.39
CA SER A 105 5.87 -16.03 -11.69
C SER A 105 4.80 -14.95 -11.54
N SER A 106 3.87 -15.13 -10.60
CA SER A 106 2.84 -14.12 -10.30
C SER A 106 3.45 -12.85 -9.72
N ALA A 107 4.40 -12.97 -8.79
CA ALA A 107 5.10 -11.83 -8.21
C ALA A 107 5.87 -11.03 -9.27
N LEU A 108 6.57 -11.70 -10.20
CA LEU A 108 7.31 -11.04 -11.27
C LEU A 108 6.39 -10.28 -12.24
N TRP A 109 5.30 -10.91 -12.68
CA TRP A 109 4.30 -10.25 -13.52
C TRP A 109 3.58 -9.11 -12.77
N GLY A 110 3.37 -9.28 -11.47
CA GLY A 110 2.86 -8.23 -10.59
C GLY A 110 3.77 -7.02 -10.52
N ILE A 111 5.08 -7.23 -10.32
CA ILE A 111 6.09 -6.15 -10.35
C ILE A 111 6.14 -5.50 -11.75
N PHE A 112 6.03 -6.29 -12.82
CA PHE A 112 6.01 -5.76 -14.18
C PHE A 112 4.84 -4.78 -14.38
N VAL A 113 3.64 -5.19 -13.98
CA VAL A 113 2.44 -4.32 -14.05
C VAL A 113 2.52 -3.14 -13.08
N GLY A 114 3.02 -3.37 -11.86
CA GLY A 114 3.02 -2.40 -10.78
C GLY A 114 4.12 -1.35 -10.83
N ALA A 115 5.26 -1.67 -11.44
CA ALA A 115 6.43 -0.80 -11.45
C ALA A 115 7.01 -0.57 -12.85
N PHE A 116 7.17 -1.61 -13.67
CA PHE A 116 7.80 -1.46 -14.98
C PHE A 116 6.93 -0.65 -15.95
N ILE A 117 5.63 -0.98 -16.04
CA ILE A 117 4.69 -0.23 -16.90
C ILE A 117 4.61 1.25 -16.46
N PRO A 118 4.35 1.60 -15.18
CA PRO A 118 4.36 2.99 -14.73
C PRO A 118 5.69 3.70 -14.97
N LEU A 119 6.82 3.02 -14.79
CA LEU A 119 8.14 3.59 -15.03
C LEU A 119 8.36 3.95 -16.51
N VAL A 120 7.96 3.07 -17.42
CA VAL A 120 8.03 3.35 -18.87
C VAL A 120 7.14 4.53 -19.25
N ILE A 121 5.90 4.56 -18.75
CA ILE A 121 4.97 5.68 -18.99
C ILE A 121 5.56 6.99 -18.47
N MET A 122 6.12 6.98 -17.25
CA MET A 122 6.76 8.15 -16.65
C MET A 122 7.94 8.63 -17.50
N LEU A 123 8.81 7.73 -17.97
CA LEU A 123 9.96 8.10 -18.82
C LEU A 123 9.52 8.70 -20.16
N LEU A 124 8.49 8.13 -20.79
CA LEU A 124 7.92 8.64 -22.04
C LEU A 124 7.31 10.04 -21.84
N LEU A 125 6.47 10.20 -20.82
CA LEU A 125 5.86 11.50 -20.50
C LEU A 125 6.91 12.53 -20.10
N TRP A 126 7.92 12.14 -19.34
CA TRP A 126 9.02 13.02 -18.97
C TRP A 126 9.83 13.46 -20.19
N SER A 127 10.06 12.57 -21.16
CA SER A 127 10.76 12.90 -22.40
C SER A 127 10.01 13.96 -23.22
N ILE A 128 8.67 13.93 -23.23
CA ILE A 128 7.82 14.84 -23.99
C ILE A 128 7.55 16.14 -23.22
N THR A 129 7.04 16.03 -22.00
CA THR A 129 6.50 17.14 -21.22
C THR A 129 7.56 17.81 -20.32
N LYS A 130 8.71 17.16 -20.09
CA LYS A 130 9.76 17.59 -19.14
C LYS A 130 9.27 17.79 -17.70
N ARG A 131 8.04 17.38 -17.40
CA ARG A 131 7.43 17.39 -16.07
C ARG A 131 7.41 15.97 -15.53
N GLN A 132 7.69 15.83 -14.24
CA GLN A 132 7.53 14.56 -13.55
C GLN A 132 6.05 14.39 -13.19
N GLY A 133 5.42 13.36 -13.76
CA GLY A 133 4.00 13.08 -13.51
C GLY A 133 3.74 12.28 -12.23
N MET A 134 4.65 11.34 -11.89
CA MET A 134 4.52 10.42 -10.76
C MET A 134 5.81 10.43 -9.94
N GLY A 135 5.71 10.29 -8.61
CA GLY A 135 6.88 10.25 -7.75
C GLY A 135 7.63 8.91 -7.86
N TYR A 136 8.96 8.94 -7.77
CA TYR A 136 9.75 7.70 -7.75
C TYR A 136 9.37 6.77 -6.59
N GLY A 137 8.91 7.34 -5.47
CA GLY A 137 8.40 6.58 -4.33
C GLY A 137 7.17 5.74 -4.68
N ASP A 138 6.25 6.27 -5.49
CA ASP A 138 5.04 5.55 -5.87
C ASP A 138 5.36 4.30 -6.71
N ILE A 139 6.39 4.39 -7.55
CA ILE A 139 6.91 3.24 -8.33
C ILE A 139 7.49 2.19 -7.38
N GLN A 140 8.20 2.61 -6.32
CA GLN A 140 8.74 1.68 -5.31
C GLN A 140 7.62 0.96 -4.55
N MET A 141 6.54 1.65 -4.21
CA MET A 141 5.34 1.00 -3.65
C MET A 141 4.74 0.00 -4.65
N GLY A 142 4.75 0.35 -5.94
CA GLY A 142 4.32 -0.53 -7.02
C GLY A 142 5.11 -1.83 -7.12
N ILE A 143 6.40 -1.84 -6.77
CA ILE A 143 7.21 -3.07 -6.68
C ILE A 143 6.69 -3.97 -5.56
N VAL A 144 6.50 -3.41 -4.36
CA VAL A 144 6.05 -4.17 -3.18
C VAL A 144 4.63 -4.71 -3.38
N LEU A 145 3.70 -3.84 -3.78
CA LEU A 145 2.31 -4.20 -4.03
C LEU A 145 2.21 -5.18 -5.21
N GLY A 146 2.98 -4.99 -6.27
CA GLY A 146 3.04 -5.90 -7.40
C GLY A 146 3.52 -7.30 -6.99
N ALA A 147 4.62 -7.37 -6.23
CA ALA A 147 5.15 -8.63 -5.73
C ALA A 147 4.14 -9.39 -4.84
N TRP A 148 3.35 -8.66 -4.06
CA TRP A 148 2.39 -9.22 -3.11
C TRP A 148 1.06 -9.61 -3.74
N LEU A 149 0.49 -8.74 -4.59
CA LEU A 149 -0.85 -8.89 -5.14
C LEU A 149 -0.87 -9.72 -6.43
N GLY A 150 0.23 -9.75 -7.18
CA GLY A 150 0.26 -10.30 -8.54
C GLY A 150 -0.34 -9.34 -9.59
N PRO A 151 -0.30 -9.69 -10.88
CA PRO A 151 -0.54 -8.76 -11.99
C PRO A 151 -1.95 -8.17 -11.99
N MET A 152 -2.98 -9.01 -11.89
CA MET A 152 -4.36 -8.53 -12.07
C MET A 152 -4.84 -7.66 -10.91
N ARG A 153 -4.54 -8.09 -9.68
CA ARG A 153 -4.84 -7.33 -8.47
C ARG A 153 -4.04 -6.02 -8.42
N MET A 154 -2.81 -6.02 -8.91
CA MET A 154 -2.01 -4.80 -9.03
C MET A 154 -2.61 -3.82 -10.05
N ALA A 155 -3.07 -4.29 -11.21
CA ALA A 155 -3.73 -3.44 -12.20
C ALA A 155 -5.00 -2.77 -11.62
N LEU A 156 -5.84 -3.55 -10.92
CA LEU A 156 -7.01 -3.03 -10.21
C LEU A 156 -6.64 -2.05 -9.10
N THR A 157 -5.51 -2.28 -8.44
CA THR A 157 -4.99 -1.37 -7.40
C THR A 157 -4.58 -0.02 -7.99
N LEU A 158 -3.85 0.01 -9.11
CA LEU A 158 -3.47 1.26 -9.78
C LEU A 158 -4.71 2.02 -10.28
N PHE A 159 -5.64 1.30 -10.89
CA PHE A 159 -6.90 1.88 -11.35
C PHE A 159 -7.73 2.44 -10.18
N GLY A 160 -7.90 1.66 -9.11
CA GLY A 160 -8.62 2.09 -7.92
C GLY A 160 -7.96 3.29 -7.23
N ALA A 161 -6.63 3.28 -7.11
CA ALA A 161 -5.89 4.37 -6.49
C ALA A 161 -6.03 5.68 -7.29
N SER A 162 -5.84 5.62 -8.61
CA SER A 162 -6.01 6.79 -9.49
C SER A 162 -7.46 7.33 -9.49
N LEU A 163 -8.46 6.44 -9.44
CA LEU A 163 -9.85 6.84 -9.35
C LEU A 163 -10.15 7.51 -8.01
N LEU A 164 -9.69 6.95 -6.90
CA LEU A 164 -9.87 7.51 -5.56
C LEU A 164 -9.16 8.87 -5.43
N SER A 165 -7.91 8.99 -5.91
CA SER A 165 -7.17 10.25 -5.88
C SER A 165 -7.86 11.32 -6.73
N LEU A 166 -8.41 10.95 -7.89
CA LEU A 166 -9.18 11.85 -8.74
C LEU A 166 -10.47 12.32 -8.07
N LEU A 167 -11.23 11.42 -7.43
CA LEU A 167 -12.45 11.77 -6.70
C LEU A 167 -12.16 12.74 -5.55
N VAL A 168 -11.08 12.50 -4.79
CA VAL A 168 -10.65 13.41 -3.72
C VAL A 168 -10.19 14.75 -4.29
N TRP A 169 -9.43 14.75 -5.38
CA TRP A 169 -9.02 15.99 -6.06
C TRP A 169 -10.23 16.82 -6.48
N ILE A 170 -11.24 16.21 -7.12
CA ILE A 170 -12.48 16.87 -7.52
C ILE A 170 -13.22 17.41 -6.30
N GLY A 171 -13.42 16.59 -5.26
CA GLY A 171 -14.14 17.01 -4.05
C GLY A 171 -13.47 18.19 -3.35
N VAL A 172 -12.15 18.16 -3.23
CA VAL A 172 -11.35 19.25 -2.66
C VAL A 172 -11.40 20.51 -3.54
N SER A 173 -11.37 20.34 -4.86
CA SER A 173 -11.47 21.43 -5.84
C SER A 173 -12.82 22.14 -5.77
N LEU A 174 -13.91 21.40 -5.55
CA LEU A 174 -15.25 21.97 -5.38
C LEU A 174 -15.38 22.81 -4.11
N VAL A 175 -14.71 22.42 -3.01
CA VAL A 175 -14.82 23.13 -1.72
C VAL A 175 -13.83 24.30 -1.62
N ARG A 176 -12.58 24.11 -2.10
CA ARG A 176 -11.48 25.08 -1.91
C ARG A 176 -11.11 25.86 -3.17
N GLY A 177 -11.83 25.65 -4.27
CA GLY A 177 -11.54 26.26 -5.58
C GLY A 177 -10.62 25.40 -6.45
N PHE A 178 -10.72 25.61 -7.76
CA PHE A 178 -9.92 24.91 -8.78
C PHE A 178 -8.48 25.39 -8.78
N ASP A 179 -7.62 24.61 -8.14
CA ASP A 179 -6.18 24.77 -8.19
C ASP A 179 -5.56 23.57 -8.93
N LYS A 180 -5.10 23.82 -10.15
CA LYS A 180 -4.52 22.79 -11.02
C LYS A 180 -3.16 22.30 -10.52
N ASP A 181 -2.47 23.09 -9.69
CA ASP A 181 -1.13 22.76 -9.20
C ASP A 181 -1.16 22.14 -7.80
N ARG A 182 -2.35 21.86 -7.25
CA ARG A 182 -2.48 21.16 -5.97
C ARG A 182 -2.05 19.71 -6.12
N ALA A 183 -0.80 19.44 -5.72
CA ALA A 183 -0.29 18.08 -5.57
C ALA A 183 -1.07 17.33 -4.49
N ILE A 184 -1.51 16.12 -4.82
CA ILE A 184 -2.14 15.18 -3.89
C ILE A 184 -1.24 13.95 -3.81
N PRO A 185 -0.84 13.52 -2.59
CA PRO A 185 0.01 12.36 -2.43
C PRO A 185 -0.73 11.08 -2.86
N LEU A 186 -0.11 10.27 -3.70
CA LEU A 186 -0.71 9.08 -4.30
C LEU A 186 -0.57 7.84 -3.39
N GLY A 187 0.46 7.81 -2.54
CA GLY A 187 0.79 6.68 -1.67
C GLY A 187 -0.36 6.22 -0.75
N PRO A 188 -1.15 7.11 -0.11
CA PRO A 188 -2.30 6.72 0.69
C PRO A 188 -3.38 6.03 -0.13
N PHE A 189 -3.62 6.50 -1.36
CA PHE A 189 -4.60 5.90 -2.26
C PHE A 189 -4.13 4.54 -2.77
N LEU A 190 -2.84 4.38 -3.08
CA LEU A 190 -2.27 3.06 -3.41
C LEU A 190 -2.41 2.09 -2.24
N SER A 191 -2.13 2.54 -1.02
CA SER A 191 -2.21 1.70 0.17
C SER A 191 -3.63 1.20 0.41
N VAL A 192 -4.61 2.11 0.35
CA VAL A 192 -6.04 1.75 0.53
C VAL A 192 -6.52 0.85 -0.62
N ALA A 193 -6.21 1.18 -1.88
CA ALA A 193 -6.60 0.38 -3.02
C ALA A 193 -5.94 -1.01 -3.01
N GLY A 194 -4.68 -1.11 -2.58
CA GLY A 194 -3.94 -2.37 -2.51
C GLY A 194 -4.50 -3.30 -1.45
N MET A 195 -4.71 -2.78 -0.23
CA MET A 195 -5.38 -3.54 0.84
C MET A 195 -6.81 -3.92 0.44
N GLY A 196 -7.56 -2.99 -0.14
CA GLY A 196 -8.91 -3.23 -0.65
C GLY A 196 -8.96 -4.29 -1.75
N SER A 197 -7.99 -4.29 -2.68
CA SER A 197 -7.90 -5.31 -3.73
C SER A 197 -7.56 -6.69 -3.16
N TYR A 198 -6.72 -6.77 -2.13
CA TYR A 198 -6.43 -8.04 -1.46
C TYR A 198 -7.68 -8.57 -0.75
N ILE A 199 -8.30 -7.75 0.10
CA ILE A 199 -9.51 -8.10 0.86
C ILE A 199 -10.67 -8.45 -0.09
N GLY A 200 -10.86 -7.66 -1.14
CA GLY A 200 -11.88 -7.91 -2.15
C GLY A 200 -11.67 -9.24 -2.88
N SER A 201 -10.42 -9.64 -3.10
CA SER A 201 -10.10 -10.93 -3.71
C SER A 201 -10.42 -12.12 -2.82
N PHE A 202 -10.38 -11.94 -1.50
CA PHE A 202 -10.79 -12.94 -0.54
C PHE A 202 -12.32 -13.14 -0.54
N TYR A 203 -13.10 -12.05 -0.55
CA TYR A 203 -14.56 -12.13 -0.52
C TYR A 203 -15.22 -12.45 -1.88
N TYR A 204 -14.60 -12.03 -2.98
CA TYR A 204 -15.16 -12.18 -4.33
C TYR A 204 -14.23 -12.95 -5.28
N PRO A 205 -13.82 -14.20 -4.95
CA PRO A 205 -12.84 -14.94 -5.75
C PRO A 205 -13.30 -15.17 -7.19
N LYS A 206 -14.61 -15.31 -7.43
CA LYS A 206 -15.19 -15.47 -8.77
C LYS A 206 -14.95 -14.25 -9.67
N PHE A 207 -14.99 -13.04 -9.12
CA PHE A 207 -14.73 -11.81 -9.89
C PHE A 207 -13.29 -11.78 -10.41
N PHE A 208 -12.33 -12.18 -9.56
CA PHE A 208 -10.92 -12.25 -9.94
C PHE A 208 -10.62 -13.44 -10.85
N HIS A 209 -11.32 -14.57 -10.71
CA HIS A 209 -11.21 -15.70 -11.64
C HIS A 209 -11.71 -15.37 -13.05
N LEU A 210 -12.82 -14.64 -13.18
CA LEU A 210 -13.34 -14.16 -14.47
C LEU A 210 -12.36 -13.22 -15.18
N LEU A 211 -11.54 -12.50 -14.40
CA LEU A 211 -10.52 -11.59 -14.88
C LEU A 211 -9.18 -12.27 -15.21
N MET A 212 -8.95 -13.50 -14.73
CA MET A 212 -7.76 -14.31 -15.04
C MET A 212 -7.98 -15.31 -16.19
N LEU A 213 -9.23 -15.61 -16.54
CA LEU A 213 -9.56 -16.40 -17.73
C LEU A 213 -9.76 -15.43 -18.90
N HIS A 214 -8.70 -15.18 -19.66
CA HIS A 214 -8.61 -15.02 -21.13
C HIS A 214 -7.13 -14.89 -21.51
#